data_AF-A0A9D7WX55-F1
#
_entry.id   AF-A0A9D7WX55-F1
#
_cell.length_a   1.000
_cell.length_b   1.000
_cell.length_c   1.000
_cell.angle_alpha   90.00
_cell.angle_beta   90.00
_cell.angle_gamma   90.00
#
_symmetry.space_group_name_H-M   'P 1'
#
loop_
_entity.id
_entity.type
_entity.pdbx_description
1 polymer ?
#
loop_
_entity_poly.entity_id
_entity_poly.type
_entity_poly.pdbx_seq_one_letter_code
_entity_poly.pdbx_strand_id
1 'polypeptide(L)'
;MVFRMFAAALAAGLLSAVLITGLQSFITAPLILEAETFEEVAPAHNHDGHSHGDATAQPSWAPWAPEDGLERQLYTLLANCGAGIGFALLLVVGLSFDLPALSARRGVMWGVAGFSVFTLAPALGLPPGAPGMPTPDEQAAQIWWLLTVLLSGAGLGSMAFGKSFVIKALGAVLMVLPHLWGAPPLNAIDSQLPPELAARFAASSIVLSAVFWVMMGYLSGLFFSKLGERSAPD
;
A
#
# COMPACT_ATOMS: atom_id res chain seq x y z
N MET A 1 -23.93 -15.21 9.96
CA MET A 1 -22.79 -14.46 10.55
C MET A 1 -21.77 -14.06 9.48
N VAL A 2 -21.23 -15.00 8.70
CA VAL A 2 -20.23 -14.74 7.63
C VAL A 2 -20.68 -13.74 6.58
N PHE A 3 -21.92 -13.82 6.07
CA PHE A 3 -22.41 -12.85 5.07
C PHE A 3 -22.41 -11.39 5.58
N ARG A 4 -22.74 -11.17 6.86
CA ARG A 4 -22.73 -9.84 7.48
C ARG A 4 -21.30 -9.30 7.64
N MET A 5 -20.36 -10.16 8.04
CA MET A 5 -18.93 -9.85 8.10
C MET A 5 -18.41 -9.39 6.74
N PHE A 6 -18.74 -10.15 5.69
CA PHE A 6 -18.34 -9.85 4.33
C PHE A 6 -18.97 -8.54 3.82
N ALA A 7 -20.26 -8.34 4.03
CA ALA A 7 -20.94 -7.11 3.61
C ALA A 7 -20.40 -5.86 4.33
N ALA A 8 -20.11 -5.97 5.63
CA ALA A 8 -19.51 -4.88 6.41
C ALA A 8 -18.10 -4.53 5.90
N ALA A 9 -17.26 -5.55 5.62
CA ALA A 9 -15.94 -5.36 5.03
C ALA A 9 -16.02 -4.67 3.67
N LEU A 10 -16.91 -5.14 2.81
CA LEU A 10 -17.09 -4.60 1.46
C LEU A 10 -17.52 -3.13 1.51
N ALA A 11 -18.52 -2.80 2.35
CA ALA A 11 -18.98 -1.43 2.51
C ALA A 11 -17.89 -0.51 3.08
N ALA A 12 -17.13 -0.98 4.07
CA ALA A 12 -16.04 -0.22 4.68
C ALA A 12 -14.89 0.01 3.68
N GLY A 13 -14.50 -1.02 2.93
CA GLY A 13 -13.46 -0.96 1.91
C GLY A 13 -13.83 0.00 0.78
N LEU A 14 -15.05 -0.12 0.23
CA LEU A 14 -15.55 0.75 -0.84
C LEU A 14 -15.68 2.21 -0.39
N LEU A 15 -16.26 2.47 0.78
CA LEU A 15 -16.39 3.84 1.28
C LEU A 15 -15.00 4.47 1.53
N SER A 16 -14.07 3.72 2.11
CA SER A 16 -12.69 4.19 2.30
C SER A 16 -12.00 4.46 0.96
N ALA A 17 -12.25 3.62 -0.05
CA ALA A 17 -11.69 3.79 -1.39
C ALA A 17 -12.16 5.07 -2.08
N VAL A 18 -13.46 5.39 -1.99
CA VAL A 18 -14.01 6.64 -2.52
C VAL A 18 -13.37 7.85 -1.81
N LEU A 19 -13.32 7.82 -0.48
CA LEU A 19 -12.78 8.91 0.32
C LEU A 19 -11.28 9.12 0.05
N ILE A 20 -10.48 8.05 -0.01
CA ILE A 20 -9.05 8.19 -0.26
C ILE A 20 -8.74 8.65 -1.69
N THR A 21 -9.54 8.23 -2.67
CA THR A 21 -9.42 8.73 -4.06
C THR A 21 -9.62 10.24 -4.10
N GLY A 22 -10.61 10.74 -3.35
CA GLY A 22 -10.83 12.17 -3.20
C GLY A 22 -9.66 12.89 -2.54
N LEU A 23 -8.97 12.30 -1.57
CA LEU A 23 -7.77 12.91 -0.99
C LEU A 23 -6.56 12.88 -1.95
N GLN A 24 -6.38 11.78 -2.68
CA GLN A 24 -5.30 11.63 -3.65
C GLN A 24 -5.38 12.65 -4.78
N SER A 25 -6.58 13.05 -5.22
CA SER A 25 -6.74 14.05 -6.28
C SER A 25 -6.22 15.44 -5.88
N PHE A 26 -6.18 15.78 -4.59
CA PHE A 26 -5.67 17.05 -4.10
C PHE A 26 -4.22 16.98 -3.59
N ILE A 27 -3.74 15.78 -3.23
CA ILE A 27 -2.44 15.63 -2.55
C ILE A 27 -1.40 14.99 -3.46
N THR A 28 -1.65 13.78 -3.96
CA THR A 28 -0.65 13.05 -4.75
C THR A 28 -0.75 13.32 -6.24
N ALA A 29 -1.95 13.57 -6.78
CA ALA A 29 -2.11 13.87 -8.20
C ALA A 29 -1.35 15.13 -8.67
N PRO A 30 -1.34 16.25 -7.92
CA PRO A 30 -0.52 17.40 -8.30
C PRO A 30 0.98 17.08 -8.29
N LEU A 31 1.44 16.26 -7.33
CA LEU A 31 2.85 15.85 -7.24
C LEU A 31 3.25 14.92 -8.39
N ILE A 32 2.33 14.07 -8.86
CA ILE A 32 2.51 13.21 -10.04
C ILE A 32 2.67 14.07 -11.28
N LEU A 33 1.76 15.03 -11.51
CA LEU A 33 1.82 15.93 -12.66
C LEU A 33 3.09 16.79 -12.64
N GLU A 34 3.52 17.25 -11.46
CA GLU A 34 4.78 17.98 -11.31
C GLU A 34 5.99 17.08 -11.64
N ALA A 35 5.99 15.82 -11.18
CA ALA A 35 7.07 14.87 -11.45
C ALA A 35 7.18 14.51 -12.95
N GLU A 36 6.05 14.33 -13.64
CA GLU A 36 5.98 14.02 -15.07
C GLU A 36 6.68 15.12 -15.93
N THR A 37 6.69 16.39 -15.50
CA THR A 37 7.42 17.46 -16.20
C THR A 37 8.93 17.27 -16.26
N PHE A 38 9.51 16.47 -15.36
CA PHE A 38 10.94 16.16 -15.34
C PHE A 38 11.28 14.94 -16.19
N GLU A 39 10.30 14.09 -16.53
CA GLU A 39 10.48 12.97 -17.46
C GLU A 39 10.57 13.46 -18.91
N GLU A 40 9.71 14.41 -19.30
CA GLU A 40 9.65 14.94 -20.67
C GLU A 40 10.92 15.69 -21.11
N VAL A 41 11.70 16.17 -20.13
CA VAL A 41 12.94 16.92 -20.36
C VAL A 41 14.17 16.00 -20.40
N ALA A 42 14.04 14.76 -19.91
CA ALA A 42 15.12 13.80 -19.95
C ALA A 42 15.33 13.28 -21.39
N PRO A 43 16.55 13.38 -21.97
CA PRO A 43 16.82 12.70 -23.22
C PRO A 43 16.60 11.20 -22.98
N ALA A 44 15.71 10.59 -23.77
CA ALA A 44 15.44 9.16 -23.70
C ALA A 44 16.78 8.41 -23.70
N HIS A 45 17.17 7.87 -22.55
CA HIS A 45 18.34 7.03 -22.48
C HIS A 45 17.97 5.73 -23.19
N ASN A 46 18.41 5.67 -24.45
CA ASN A 46 18.33 4.52 -25.34
C ASN A 46 18.72 3.25 -24.57
N HIS A 47 17.78 2.33 -24.42
CA HIS A 47 18.06 0.92 -24.11
C HIS A 47 18.58 0.17 -25.35
N ASP A 48 19.39 0.82 -26.20
CA ASP A 48 20.04 0.15 -27.33
C ASP A 48 21.43 -0.35 -26.91
N GLY A 49 21.38 -1.36 -26.04
CA GLY A 49 22.53 -2.16 -25.65
C GLY A 49 22.60 -3.49 -26.39
N HIS A 50 22.35 -3.55 -27.71
CA HIS A 50 22.66 -4.74 -28.51
C HIS A 50 23.20 -4.38 -29.90
N SER A 51 24.51 -4.58 -30.07
CA SER A 51 25.16 -4.63 -31.36
C SER A 51 24.84 -5.93 -32.10
N HIS A 52 24.58 -5.78 -33.41
CA HIS A 52 24.60 -6.74 -34.52
C HIS A 52 23.25 -7.31 -35.02
N GLY A 53 22.82 -6.80 -36.17
CA GLY A 53 21.99 -7.52 -37.15
C GLY A 53 20.76 -6.75 -37.60
N ASP A 54 20.68 -6.47 -38.91
CA ASP A 54 19.51 -5.92 -39.60
C ASP A 54 18.18 -6.49 -39.08
N ALA A 55 17.32 -5.63 -38.52
CA ALA A 55 15.91 -5.92 -38.34
C ALA A 55 15.10 -4.62 -38.24
N THR A 56 14.24 -4.41 -39.24
CA THR A 56 12.95 -3.69 -39.20
C THR A 56 12.60 -2.95 -37.90
N ALA A 57 12.38 -1.63 -38.01
CA ALA A 57 11.79 -0.79 -36.97
C ALA A 57 10.54 -1.46 -36.37
N GLN A 58 10.71 -2.03 -35.18
CA GLN A 58 9.61 -2.45 -34.34
C GLN A 58 8.90 -1.19 -33.83
N PRO A 59 7.56 -1.11 -33.83
CA PRO A 59 6.88 -0.01 -33.19
C PRO A 59 7.25 -0.02 -31.70
N SER A 60 7.91 1.03 -31.23
CA SER A 60 8.13 1.25 -29.80
C SER A 60 6.76 1.32 -29.14
N TRP A 61 6.38 0.28 -28.42
CA TRP A 61 5.20 0.30 -27.58
C TRP A 61 5.48 1.30 -26.46
N ALA A 62 4.91 2.50 -26.54
CA ALA A 62 4.90 3.39 -25.40
C ALA A 62 4.14 2.66 -24.26
N PRO A 63 4.68 2.59 -23.03
CA PRO A 63 3.94 2.07 -21.89
C PRO A 63 2.59 2.80 -21.79
N TRP A 64 1.50 2.05 -21.75
CA TRP A 64 0.16 2.64 -21.65
C TRP A 64 -0.03 3.31 -20.28
N ALA A 65 -0.59 4.51 -20.29
CA ALA A 65 -1.04 5.22 -19.09
C ALA A 65 -2.44 5.82 -19.33
N PRO A 66 -3.30 5.92 -18.30
CA PRO A 66 -4.58 6.61 -18.41
C PRO A 66 -4.42 8.09 -18.79
N GLU A 67 -5.32 8.65 -19.58
CA GLU A 67 -5.33 10.09 -19.83
C GLU A 67 -5.68 10.89 -18.57
N ASP A 68 -5.19 12.12 -18.52
CA ASP A 68 -5.47 13.05 -17.43
C ASP A 68 -6.96 13.39 -17.29
N GLY A 69 -7.33 13.85 -16.09
CA GLY A 69 -8.70 14.22 -15.77
C GLY A 69 -9.51 13.03 -15.28
N LEU A 70 -10.59 12.71 -15.99
CA LEU A 70 -11.60 11.76 -15.51
C LEU A 70 -11.14 10.30 -15.63
N GLU A 71 -10.40 9.96 -16.69
CA GLU A 71 -9.92 8.59 -16.92
C GLU A 71 -8.97 8.14 -15.80
N ARG A 72 -7.89 8.90 -15.54
CA ARG A 72 -6.95 8.65 -14.43
C ARG A 72 -7.66 8.56 -13.08
N GLN A 73 -8.65 9.41 -12.82
CA GLN A 73 -9.43 9.36 -11.57
C GLN A 73 -10.25 8.08 -11.44
N LEU A 74 -10.89 7.62 -12.51
CA LEU A 74 -11.67 6.37 -12.50
C LEU A 74 -10.77 5.16 -12.30
N TYR A 75 -9.62 5.08 -12.99
CA TYR A 75 -8.67 3.99 -12.76
C TYR A 75 -8.11 4.01 -11.34
N THR A 76 -7.81 5.19 -10.80
CA THR A 76 -7.39 5.35 -9.39
C THR A 76 -8.48 4.88 -8.44
N LEU A 77 -9.74 5.25 -8.68
CA LEU A 77 -10.88 4.79 -7.89
C LEU A 77 -11.04 3.27 -7.95
N LEU A 78 -10.93 2.67 -9.13
CA LEU A 78 -11.03 1.22 -9.32
C LEU A 78 -9.90 0.49 -8.60
N ALA A 79 -8.67 0.98 -8.71
CA ALA A 79 -7.52 0.44 -8.00
C ALA A 79 -7.71 0.52 -6.48
N ASN A 80 -8.14 1.67 -5.96
CA ASN A 80 -8.43 1.86 -4.55
C ASN A 80 -9.59 0.98 -4.06
N CYS A 81 -10.62 0.76 -4.90
CA CYS A 81 -11.71 -0.16 -4.58
C CYS A 81 -11.17 -1.59 -4.44
N GLY A 82 -10.37 -2.06 -5.39
CA GLY A 82 -9.74 -3.38 -5.34
C GLY A 82 -8.89 -3.56 -4.07
N ALA A 83 -8.01 -2.61 -3.78
CA ALA A 83 -7.18 -2.61 -2.59
C ALA A 83 -8.03 -2.55 -1.30
N GLY A 84 -9.01 -1.66 -1.25
CA GLY A 84 -9.89 -1.48 -0.10
C GLY A 84 -10.71 -2.72 0.22
N ILE A 85 -11.23 -3.40 -0.80
CA ILE A 85 -11.93 -4.68 -0.63
C ILE A 85 -10.96 -5.75 -0.11
N GLY A 86 -9.80 -5.91 -0.76
CA GLY A 86 -8.81 -6.92 -0.36
C GLY A 86 -8.34 -6.76 1.08
N PHE A 87 -7.95 -5.53 1.47
CA PHE A 87 -7.49 -5.24 2.83
C PHE A 87 -8.60 -5.29 3.87
N ALA A 88 -9.83 -4.87 3.55
CA ALA A 88 -10.95 -4.97 4.47
C ALA A 88 -11.29 -6.43 4.79
N LEU A 89 -11.17 -7.34 3.82
CA LEU A 89 -11.35 -8.77 4.04
C LEU A 89 -10.27 -9.34 4.96
N LEU A 90 -9.00 -8.95 4.78
CA LEU A 90 -7.91 -9.34 5.68
C LEU A 90 -8.15 -8.85 7.12
N LEU A 91 -8.60 -7.61 7.29
CA LEU A 91 -8.95 -7.06 8.60
C LEU A 91 -10.07 -7.86 9.25
N VAL A 92 -11.13 -8.20 8.51
CA VAL A 92 -12.24 -9.02 9.04
C VAL A 92 -11.79 -10.41 9.44
N VAL A 93 -10.87 -11.05 8.71
CA VAL A 93 -10.28 -12.34 9.13
C VAL A 93 -9.52 -12.19 10.44
N GLY A 94 -8.67 -11.17 10.59
CA GLY A 94 -7.95 -10.90 11.85
C GLY A 94 -8.88 -10.65 13.03
N LEU A 95 -9.95 -9.88 12.80
CA LEU A 95 -11.02 -9.59 13.76
C LEU A 95 -11.87 -10.83 14.12
N SER A 96 -11.92 -11.85 13.25
CA SER A 96 -12.71 -13.08 13.47
C SER A 96 -12.09 -14.01 14.52
N PHE A 97 -10.79 -13.92 14.75
CA PHE A 97 -10.08 -14.72 15.74
C PHE A 97 -10.20 -14.16 17.18
N ASP A 98 -10.80 -12.98 17.35
CA ASP A 98 -10.98 -12.31 18.64
C ASP A 98 -12.49 -12.24 18.99
N LEU A 99 -12.92 -13.06 19.96
CA LEU A 99 -14.33 -13.36 20.25
C LEU A 99 -15.17 -12.32 21.04
N PRO A 100 -14.67 -11.20 21.61
CA PRO A 100 -15.56 -10.17 22.17
C PRO A 100 -15.95 -9.10 21.12
N ALA A 101 -17.11 -8.46 21.33
CA ALA A 101 -17.72 -7.48 20.44
C ALA A 101 -16.73 -6.52 19.74
N LEU A 102 -16.72 -6.61 18.41
CA LEU A 102 -15.92 -5.77 17.54
C LEU A 102 -16.37 -4.31 17.66
N SER A 103 -15.45 -3.43 18.05
CA SER A 103 -15.69 -2.01 18.25
C SER A 103 -14.83 -1.17 17.31
N ALA A 104 -15.27 0.07 17.03
CA ALA A 104 -14.53 1.02 16.21
C ALA A 104 -13.06 1.19 16.66
N ARG A 105 -12.81 1.22 17.98
CA ARG A 105 -11.46 1.31 18.55
C ARG A 105 -10.58 0.12 18.14
N ARG A 106 -11.11 -1.10 18.21
CA ARG A 106 -10.37 -2.30 17.79
C ARG A 106 -10.14 -2.29 16.28
N GLY A 107 -11.13 -1.86 15.51
CA GLY A 107 -10.99 -1.65 14.07
C GLY A 107 -9.83 -0.71 13.74
N VAL A 108 -9.71 0.43 14.42
CA VAL A 108 -8.55 1.34 14.27
C VAL A 108 -7.24 0.67 14.63
N MET A 109 -7.17 -0.09 15.73
CA MET A 109 -5.93 -0.80 16.11
C MET A 109 -5.48 -1.80 15.03
N TRP A 110 -6.42 -2.55 14.46
CA TRP A 110 -6.14 -3.45 13.35
C TRP A 110 -5.79 -2.71 12.07
N GLY A 111 -6.40 -1.55 11.80
CA GLY A 111 -6.02 -0.66 10.72
C GLY A 111 -4.57 -0.20 10.84
N VAL A 112 -4.16 0.28 12.03
CA VAL A 112 -2.77 0.68 12.31
C VAL A 112 -1.81 -0.50 12.18
N ALA A 113 -2.20 -1.70 12.64
CA ALA A 113 -1.39 -2.90 12.46
C ALA A 113 -1.21 -3.26 10.97
N GLY A 114 -2.30 -3.20 10.19
CA GLY A 114 -2.27 -3.40 8.74
C GLY A 114 -1.37 -2.39 8.03
N PHE A 115 -1.53 -1.10 8.34
CA PHE A 115 -0.64 -0.05 7.84
C PHE A 115 0.83 -0.33 8.17
N SER A 116 1.11 -0.72 9.42
CA SER A 116 2.47 -0.99 9.88
C SER A 116 3.14 -2.11 9.09
N VAL A 117 2.38 -3.17 8.78
CA VAL A 117 2.86 -4.38 8.11
C VAL A 117 2.94 -4.21 6.60
N PHE A 118 1.88 -3.73 5.96
CA PHE A 118 1.74 -3.70 4.50
C PHE A 118 2.32 -2.44 3.85
N THR A 119 2.46 -1.35 4.60
CA THR A 119 2.92 -0.07 4.05
C THR A 119 4.17 0.43 4.76
N LEU A 120 4.12 0.64 6.07
CA LEU A 120 5.20 1.32 6.78
C LEU A 120 6.50 0.53 6.76
N ALA A 121 6.47 -0.75 7.14
CA ALA A 121 7.67 -1.58 7.16
C ALA A 121 8.33 -1.67 5.77
N PRO A 122 7.63 -2.02 4.68
CA PRO A 122 8.23 -1.96 3.35
C PRO A 122 8.74 -0.56 2.97
N ALA A 123 7.99 0.50 3.29
CA ALA A 123 8.36 1.88 2.93
C ALA A 123 9.64 2.38 3.63
N LEU A 124 10.09 1.75 4.72
CA LEU A 124 11.38 2.05 5.35
C LEU A 124 12.57 1.66 4.47
N GLY A 125 12.41 0.66 3.59
CA GLY A 125 13.46 0.25 2.65
C GLY A 125 13.18 0.66 1.21
N LEU A 126 11.92 0.53 0.77
CA LEU A 126 11.44 0.90 -0.56
C LEU A 126 10.31 1.94 -0.43
N PRO A 127 10.64 3.22 -0.20
CA PRO A 127 9.63 4.27 -0.12
C PRO A 127 8.86 4.39 -1.46
N PRO A 128 7.59 4.84 -1.44
CA PRO A 128 6.81 5.03 -2.67
C PRO A 128 7.51 5.97 -3.64
N GLY A 129 7.73 5.49 -4.87
CA GLY A 129 8.39 6.26 -5.92
C GLY A 129 7.41 7.13 -6.71
N ALA A 130 7.75 8.40 -6.90
CA ALA A 130 7.12 9.27 -7.89
C ALA A 130 7.44 8.80 -9.32
N PRO A 131 6.63 9.20 -10.32
CA PRO A 131 6.96 9.00 -11.73
C PRO A 131 8.39 9.48 -12.05
N GLY A 132 9.06 8.75 -12.94
CA GLY A 132 10.37 9.15 -13.46
C GLY A 132 11.55 8.85 -12.55
N MET A 133 11.30 8.29 -11.36
CA MET A 133 12.37 7.85 -10.49
C MET A 133 12.93 6.49 -10.94
N PRO A 134 14.25 6.29 -10.82
CA PRO A 134 14.86 4.98 -10.95
C PRO A 134 14.18 3.99 -10.01
N THR A 135 13.79 2.83 -10.53
CA THR A 135 13.24 1.73 -9.76
C THR A 135 14.32 0.65 -9.56
N PRO A 136 14.23 -0.15 -8.49
CA PRO A 136 15.01 -1.38 -8.37
C PRO A 136 14.53 -2.43 -9.39
N ASP A 137 15.28 -3.54 -9.52
CA ASP A 137 14.77 -4.75 -10.17
C ASP A 137 13.39 -5.13 -9.61
N GLU A 138 12.41 -5.25 -10.49
CA GLU A 138 11.01 -5.43 -10.12
C GLU A 138 10.80 -6.74 -9.35
N GLN A 139 11.41 -7.82 -9.82
CA GLN A 139 11.28 -9.13 -9.21
C GLN A 139 11.90 -9.15 -7.81
N ALA A 140 13.10 -8.59 -7.65
CA ALA A 140 13.77 -8.48 -6.36
C ALA A 140 12.95 -7.61 -5.39
N ALA A 141 12.38 -6.50 -5.85
CA ALA A 141 11.55 -5.61 -5.04
C ALA A 141 10.26 -6.31 -4.57
N GLN A 142 9.60 -7.06 -5.44
CA GLN A 142 8.41 -7.85 -5.09
C GLN A 142 8.72 -8.92 -4.04
N ILE A 143 9.83 -9.66 -4.21
CA ILE A 143 10.27 -10.68 -3.24
C ILE A 143 10.60 -10.03 -1.90
N TRP A 144 11.36 -8.93 -1.90
CA TRP A 144 11.75 -8.22 -0.69
C TRP A 144 10.52 -7.64 0.03
N TRP A 145 9.58 -7.06 -0.71
CA TRP A 145 8.32 -6.55 -0.16
C TRP A 145 7.54 -7.67 0.52
N LEU A 146 7.35 -8.81 -0.15
CA LEU A 146 6.62 -9.95 0.39
C LEU A 146 7.27 -10.50 1.66
N LEU A 147 8.60 -10.67 1.66
CA LEU A 147 9.35 -11.11 2.84
C LEU A 147 9.20 -10.11 4.00
N THR A 148 9.29 -8.81 3.72
CA THR A 148 9.13 -7.75 4.73
C THR A 148 7.74 -7.80 5.35
N VAL A 149 6.69 -7.96 4.53
CA VAL A 149 5.30 -8.10 5.00
C VAL A 149 5.12 -9.35 5.86
N LEU A 150 5.62 -10.50 5.41
CA LEU A 150 5.48 -11.77 6.14
C LEU A 150 6.22 -11.72 7.50
N LEU A 151 7.46 -11.23 7.51
CA LEU A 151 8.26 -11.08 8.73
C LEU A 151 7.68 -10.04 9.68
N SER A 152 7.21 -8.91 9.17
CA SER A 152 6.57 -7.86 9.98
C SER A 152 5.24 -8.33 10.56
N GLY A 153 4.43 -9.04 9.77
CA GLY A 153 3.17 -9.62 10.22
C GLY A 153 3.38 -10.68 11.31
N ALA A 154 4.32 -11.62 11.09
CA ALA A 154 4.69 -12.63 12.08
C ALA A 154 5.30 -12.00 13.34
N GLY A 155 6.15 -10.98 13.17
CA GLY A 155 6.79 -10.24 14.26
C GLY A 155 5.78 -9.51 15.13
N LEU A 156 4.94 -8.67 14.50
CA LEU A 156 3.89 -7.92 15.19
C LEU A 156 2.87 -8.84 15.86
N GLY A 157 2.46 -9.91 15.17
CA GLY A 157 1.58 -10.94 15.75
C GLY A 157 2.19 -11.64 16.96
N SER A 158 3.47 -12.00 16.90
CA SER A 158 4.20 -12.60 18.02
C SER A 158 4.31 -11.64 19.21
N MET A 159 4.51 -10.36 18.98
CA MET A 159 4.54 -9.35 20.05
C MET A 159 3.17 -9.11 20.68
N ALA A 160 2.12 -9.05 19.86
CA ALA A 160 0.75 -8.78 20.30
C ALA A 160 0.13 -9.96 21.06
N PHE A 161 0.32 -11.19 20.56
CA PHE A 161 -0.35 -12.40 21.08
C PHE A 161 0.59 -13.35 21.84
N GLY A 162 1.90 -13.10 21.85
CA GLY A 162 2.88 -13.94 22.53
C GLY A 162 2.75 -13.94 24.06
N LYS A 163 2.74 -15.14 24.66
CA LYS A 163 2.56 -15.32 26.11
C LYS A 163 3.85 -15.18 26.92
N SER A 164 5.02 -15.35 26.30
CA SER A 164 6.32 -15.26 26.97
C SER A 164 7.15 -14.08 26.45
N PHE A 165 8.04 -13.55 27.29
CA PHE A 165 8.98 -12.51 26.88
C PHE A 165 9.85 -12.95 25.69
N VAL A 166 10.25 -14.24 25.66
CA VAL A 166 11.03 -14.81 24.56
C VAL A 166 10.30 -14.70 23.23
N ILE A 167 9.00 -15.01 23.17
CA ILE A 167 8.21 -14.90 21.93
C ILE A 167 8.11 -13.44 21.48
N LYS A 168 7.93 -12.50 22.42
CA LYS A 168 7.88 -11.07 22.10
C LYS A 168 9.23 -10.55 21.59
N ALA A 169 10.33 -10.97 22.21
CA ALA A 169 11.68 -10.64 21.78
C ALA A 169 11.97 -11.19 20.37
N LEU A 170 11.59 -12.44 20.10
CA LEU A 170 11.67 -13.02 18.76
C LEU A 170 10.81 -12.23 17.75
N GLY A 171 9.62 -11.79 18.15
CA GLY A 171 8.78 -10.93 17.32
C GLY A 171 9.45 -9.62 16.92
N ALA A 172 10.12 -8.95 17.87
CA ALA A 172 10.90 -7.75 17.57
C ALA A 172 12.07 -8.02 16.63
N VAL A 173 12.77 -9.15 16.81
CA VAL A 173 13.85 -9.58 15.91
C VAL A 173 13.34 -9.80 14.49
N LEU A 174 12.18 -10.45 14.31
CA LEU A 174 11.57 -10.67 13.00
C LEU A 174 11.24 -9.35 12.29
N MET A 175 10.77 -8.33 13.01
CA MET A 175 10.48 -7.02 12.42
C MET A 175 11.74 -6.30 11.92
N VAL A 176 12.87 -6.47 12.60
CA VAL A 176 14.13 -5.82 12.22
C VAL A 176 14.84 -6.55 11.08
N LEU A 177 14.68 -7.88 11.02
CA LEU A 177 15.38 -8.76 10.09
C LEU A 177 15.40 -8.29 8.61
N PRO A 178 14.26 -7.91 7.98
CA PRO A 178 14.27 -7.49 6.56
C PRO A 178 15.04 -6.19 6.32
N HIS A 179 15.25 -5.38 7.36
CA HIS A 179 15.97 -4.12 7.27
C HIS A 179 17.48 -4.28 7.44
N LEU A 180 17.95 -5.44 7.93
CA LEU A 180 19.38 -5.70 8.12
C LEU A 180 20.11 -5.96 6.79
N TRP A 181 19.46 -6.68 5.86
CA TRP A 181 20.02 -6.91 4.52
C TRP A 181 19.70 -5.78 3.53
N GLY A 182 18.71 -4.94 3.84
CA GLY A 182 18.35 -3.76 3.05
C GLY A 182 17.49 -4.05 1.83
N ALA A 183 16.86 -3.01 1.30
CA ALA A 183 16.10 -3.12 0.06
C ALA A 183 17.02 -3.33 -1.16
N PRO A 184 16.51 -3.95 -2.24
CA PRO A 184 17.24 -4.02 -3.50
C PRO A 184 17.66 -2.62 -3.97
N PRO A 185 18.88 -2.47 -4.49
CA PRO A 185 19.38 -1.17 -4.97
C PRO A 185 18.62 -0.72 -6.21
N LEU A 186 18.59 0.60 -6.43
CA LEU A 186 18.03 1.19 -7.64
C LEU A 186 18.90 0.85 -8.86
N ASN A 187 18.26 0.71 -10.03
CA ASN A 187 18.95 0.42 -11.28
C ASN A 187 19.76 1.61 -11.81
N ALA A 188 19.46 2.82 -11.34
CA ALA A 188 20.23 4.03 -11.58
C ALA A 188 20.24 4.93 -10.35
N ILE A 189 21.30 5.72 -10.18
CA ILE A 189 21.47 6.64 -9.05
C ILE A 189 21.02 8.07 -9.44
N ASP A 190 21.05 8.38 -10.73
CA ASP A 190 20.73 9.70 -11.24
C ASP A 190 19.24 9.81 -11.58
N SER A 191 18.57 10.78 -10.96
CA SER A 191 17.21 11.21 -11.32
C SER A 191 17.23 12.71 -11.56
N GLN A 192 16.53 13.16 -12.60
CA GLN A 192 16.32 14.59 -12.86
C GLN A 192 15.23 15.18 -11.93
N LEU A 193 14.50 14.31 -11.23
CA LEU A 193 13.48 14.72 -10.28
C LEU A 193 14.12 15.36 -9.03
N PRO A 194 13.71 16.57 -8.63
CA PRO A 194 14.21 17.19 -7.41
C PRO A 194 14.00 16.28 -6.18
N PRO A 195 15.02 16.05 -5.34
CA PRO A 195 14.90 15.20 -4.16
C PRO A 195 13.79 15.64 -3.20
N GLU A 196 13.52 16.94 -3.11
CA GLU A 196 12.44 17.49 -2.30
C GLU A 196 11.06 17.06 -2.81
N LEU A 197 10.88 16.98 -4.14
CA LEU A 197 9.63 16.54 -4.75
C LEU A 197 9.43 15.04 -4.54
N ALA A 198 10.48 14.24 -4.74
CA ALA A 198 10.48 12.81 -4.44
C ALA A 198 10.13 12.53 -2.97
N ALA A 199 10.76 13.24 -2.03
CA ALA A 199 10.51 13.09 -0.59
C ALA A 199 9.08 13.51 -0.21
N ARG A 200 8.55 14.59 -0.80
CA ARG A 200 7.16 15.02 -0.60
C ARG A 200 6.18 13.96 -1.11
N PHE A 201 6.42 13.39 -2.29
CA PHE A 201 5.57 12.33 -2.83
C PHE A 201 5.58 11.09 -1.92
N ALA A 202 6.76 10.63 -1.50
CA ALA A 202 6.89 9.49 -0.61
C ALA A 202 6.17 9.73 0.74
N ALA A 203 6.41 10.88 1.36
CA ALA A 203 5.78 11.25 2.63
C ALA A 203 4.25 11.34 2.51
N SER A 204 3.75 12.03 1.48
CA SER A 204 2.31 12.14 1.21
C SER A 204 1.66 10.78 0.98
N SER A 205 2.31 9.90 0.21
CA SER A 205 1.80 8.55 -0.08
C SER A 205 1.74 7.67 1.17
N ILE A 206 2.74 7.75 2.05
CA ILE A 206 2.75 7.04 3.33
C ILE A 206 1.63 7.56 4.25
N VAL A 207 1.46 8.88 4.34
CA VAL A 207 0.41 9.51 5.16
C VAL A 207 -0.98 9.14 4.66
N LEU A 208 -1.23 9.23 3.34
CA LEU A 208 -2.50 8.84 2.74
C LEU A 208 -2.80 7.35 2.98
N SER A 209 -1.79 6.49 2.87
CA SER A 209 -1.94 5.08 3.19
C SER A 209 -2.31 4.88 4.67
N ALA A 210 -1.69 5.62 5.60
CA ALA A 210 -2.07 5.56 7.01
C ALA A 210 -3.53 5.98 7.24
N VAL A 211 -3.96 7.08 6.61
CA VAL A 211 -5.35 7.56 6.65
C VAL A 211 -6.30 6.50 6.11
N PHE A 212 -5.98 5.88 4.98
CA PHE A 212 -6.78 4.84 4.36
C PHE A 212 -6.96 3.63 5.28
N TRP A 213 -5.88 3.12 5.86
CA TRP A 213 -5.92 1.98 6.78
C TRP A 213 -6.70 2.27 8.07
N VAL A 214 -6.49 3.45 8.67
CA VAL A 214 -7.22 3.87 9.89
C VAL A 214 -8.71 4.03 9.60
N MET A 215 -9.06 4.68 8.50
CA MET A 215 -10.44 4.89 8.05
C MET A 215 -11.14 3.55 7.77
N MET A 216 -10.48 2.66 7.05
CA MET A 216 -10.98 1.32 6.74
C MET A 216 -11.18 0.49 8.00
N GLY A 217 -10.22 0.54 8.94
CA GLY A 217 -10.34 -0.12 10.24
C GLY A 217 -11.50 0.43 11.06
N TYR A 218 -11.62 1.75 11.16
CA TYR A 218 -12.70 2.43 11.86
C TYR A 218 -14.09 2.07 11.31
N LEU A 219 -14.27 2.18 9.98
CA LEU A 219 -15.52 1.87 9.30
C LEU A 219 -15.87 0.38 9.41
N SER A 220 -14.88 -0.50 9.30
CA SER A 220 -15.08 -1.94 9.49
C SER A 220 -15.59 -2.25 10.90
N GLY A 221 -14.98 -1.65 11.93
CA GLY A 221 -15.42 -1.79 13.32
C GLY A 221 -16.83 -1.24 13.57
N LEU A 222 -17.15 -0.08 13.00
CA LEU A 222 -18.47 0.56 13.11
C LEU A 222 -19.59 -0.21 12.40
N PHE A 223 -19.36 -0.63 11.16
CA PHE A 223 -20.37 -1.36 10.40
C PHE A 223 -20.64 -2.71 11.02
N PHE A 224 -19.60 -3.37 11.51
CA PHE A 224 -19.76 -4.63 12.21
C PHE A 224 -20.56 -4.50 13.50
N SER A 225 -20.30 -3.48 14.33
CA SER A 225 -21.03 -3.28 15.59
C SER A 225 -22.52 -3.05 15.34
N LYS A 226 -22.86 -2.20 14.36
CA LYS A 226 -24.27 -1.92 13.99
C LYS A 226 -25.00 -3.12 13.39
N LEU A 227 -24.31 -3.97 12.63
CA LEU A 227 -24.89 -5.19 12.05
C LEU A 227 -25.02 -6.33 13.08
N GLY A 228 -24.28 -6.27 14.20
CA GLY A 228 -24.34 -7.22 15.31
C GLY A 228 -25.46 -6.95 16.33
N GLU A 229 -25.74 -5.68 16.64
CA GLU A 229 -26.76 -5.27 17.64
C GLU A 229 -28.20 -5.61 17.24
N ARG A 230 -28.49 -5.80 15.95
CA ARG A 230 -29.84 -6.04 15.40
C ARG A 230 -30.38 -7.45 15.69
N SER A 231 -29.90 -8.13 16.72
CA SER A 231 -30.18 -9.55 17.00
C SER A 231 -30.23 -9.91 18.48
N ALA A 232 -30.30 -8.94 19.40
CA ALA A 232 -30.76 -9.24 20.76
C ALA A 232 -32.28 -9.48 20.69
N PRO A 233 -32.79 -10.70 20.93
CA PRO A 233 -34.20 -10.87 21.20
C PRO A 233 -34.52 -10.21 22.54
N ASP A 234 -35.55 -9.38 22.56
CA ASP A 234 -36.22 -8.95 23.79
C ASP A 234 -36.89 -10.15 24.50
#